data_AF-G5IGJ3-F1
#
_entry.id   AF-G5IGJ3-F1
#
_cell.length_a   1.000
_cell.length_b   1.000
_cell.length_c   1.000
_cell.angle_alpha   90.00
_cell.angle_beta   90.00
_cell.angle_gamma   90.00
#
_symmetry.space_group_name_H-M   'P 1'
#
loop_
_entity.id
_entity.type
_entity.pdbx_description
1 polymer ?
#
loop_
_entity_poly.entity_id
_entity_poly.type
_entity_poly.pdbx_seq_one_letter_code
_entity_poly.pdbx_strand_id
1 'polypeptide(L)' 'MQIFSLFIFAVYAVIGGISTLYLLFSMPAVILWKCYRKIKFHTALTS' A
#
# COMPACT_ATOMS: atom_id res chain seq x y z
N MET A 1 -27.95 18.50 -13.59
CA MET A 1 -26.63 19.15 -13.34
C MET A 1 -25.87 18.59 -12.12
N GLN A 2 -26.49 17.78 -11.25
CA GLN A 2 -25.84 17.26 -10.02
C GLN A 2 -25.15 15.88 -10.20
N ILE A 3 -25.72 15.01 -11.03
CA ILE A 3 -25.26 13.60 -11.18
C ILE A 3 -23.88 13.49 -11.82
N PHE A 4 -23.55 14.35 -12.78
CA PHE A 4 -22.25 14.33 -13.47
C PHE A 4 -21.09 14.66 -12.51
N SER A 5 -21.25 15.68 -11.67
CA SER A 5 -20.25 16.07 -10.68
C SER A 5 -20.02 14.99 -9.62
N LEU A 6 -21.11 14.33 -9.17
CA LEU A 6 -21.05 13.26 -8.18
C LEU A 6 -20.32 12.02 -8.73
N PHE A 7 -20.53 11.71 -10.02
CA PHE A 7 -19.81 10.64 -10.71
C PHE A 7 -18.31 10.89 -10.78
N ILE A 8 -17.89 12.09 -11.18
CA ILE A 8 -16.47 12.45 -11.25
C ILE A 8 -15.82 12.38 -9.86
N PHE A 9 -16.51 12.87 -8.84
CA PHE A 9 -16.01 12.84 -7.46
C PHE A 9 -15.81 11.40 -6.96
N ALA A 10 -16.76 10.50 -7.25
CA ALA A 10 -16.65 9.09 -6.89
C ALA A 10 -15.47 8.40 -7.59
N VAL A 11 -15.26 8.67 -8.88
CA VAL A 11 -14.13 8.10 -9.64
C VAL A 11 -12.79 8.59 -9.09
N TYR A 12 -12.65 9.89 -8.81
CA TYR A 12 -11.44 10.44 -8.22
C TYR A 12 -11.18 9.92 -6.79
N ALA A 13 -12.24 9.76 -5.99
CA ALA A 13 -12.12 9.21 -4.65
C ALA A 13 -11.64 7.75 -4.67
N VAL A 14 -12.12 6.94 -5.62
CA VAL A 14 -11.68 5.54 -5.77
C VAL A 14 -10.24 5.48 -6.27
N ILE A 15 -9.87 6.26 -7.29
CA ILE A 15 -8.50 6.29 -7.81
C ILE A 15 -7.52 6.70 -6.70
N GLY A 16 -7.80 7.80 -6.00
CA GLY A 16 -6.99 8.27 -4.88
C GLY A 16 -6.95 7.28 -3.72
N GLY A 17 -8.09 6.67 -3.39
CA GLY A 17 -8.22 5.66 -2.35
C GLY A 17 -7.40 4.40 -2.64
N ILE A 18 -7.43 3.90 -3.88
CA ILE A 18 -6.65 2.72 -4.30
C ILE A 18 -5.15 2.99 -4.18
N SER A 19 -4.66 4.14 -4.66
CA SER A 19 -3.24 4.50 -4.53
C SER A 19 -2.80 4.62 -3.07
N THR A 20 -3.68 5.14 -2.20
CA THR A 20 -3.40 5.29 -0.77
C THR A 20 -3.40 3.94 -0.05
N LEU A 21 -4.36 3.07 -0.35
CA LEU A 21 -4.41 1.69 0.15
C LEU A 21 -3.18 0.90 -0.29
N TYR A 22 -2.76 1.04 -1.55
CA TYR A 22 -1.57 0.37 -2.05
C TYR A 22 -0.32 0.79 -1.26
N LEU A 23 -0.15 2.09 -1.01
CA LEU A 23 0.92 2.62 -0.16
C LEU A 23 0.83 2.11 1.28
N LEU A 24 -0.38 2.11 1.84
CA LEU A 24 -0.67 1.67 3.20
C LEU A 24 -0.38 0.18 3.39
N PHE A 25 -0.61 -0.67 2.40
CA PHE A 25 -0.28 -2.10 2.46
C PHE A 25 1.16 -2.38 2.05
N SER A 26 1.75 -1.58 1.16
CA SER A 26 3.13 -1.75 0.72
C SER A 26 4.09 -1.60 1.89
N MET A 27 3.98 -0.53 2.69
CA MET A 27 4.80 -0.30 3.89
C MET A 27 4.84 -1.50 4.88
N PRO A 28 3.72 -1.97 5.45
CA PRO A 28 3.70 -3.12 6.33
C PRO A 28 4.09 -4.42 5.62
N ALA A 29 3.83 -4.58 4.32
CA ALA A 29 4.33 -5.72 3.57
C ALA A 29 5.87 -5.75 3.50
N VAL A 30 6.53 -4.60 3.28
CA VAL A 30 8.01 -4.55 3.32
C VAL A 30 8.54 -4.78 4.72
N ILE A 31 7.84 -4.31 5.76
CA ILE A 31 8.20 -4.53 7.16
C ILE A 31 8.05 -6.01 7.52
N LEU A 32 6.94 -6.65 7.15
CA LEU A 32 6.70 -8.09 7.31
C LEU A 32 7.76 -8.89 6.56
N TRP A 33 8.12 -8.49 5.34
CA TRP A 33 9.19 -9.14 4.58
C TRP A 33 10.56 -8.98 5.25
N LYS A 34 10.87 -7.79 5.79
CA LYS A 34 12.09 -7.55 6.58
C LYS A 34 12.12 -8.38 7.86
N CYS A 35 11.02 -8.48 8.59
CA CYS A 35 10.87 -9.35 9.76
C CYS A 35 11.03 -10.82 9.36
N TYR A 36 10.36 -11.27 8.30
CA TYR A 36 10.49 -12.63 7.78
C TYR A 36 11.93 -12.95 7.38
N ARG A 37 12.61 -12.04 6.68
CA ARG A 37 14.03 -12.20 6.34
C ARG A 37 14.91 -12.31 7.58
N LYS A 38 14.68 -11.47 8.60
CA LYS A 38 15.43 -11.52 9.86
C LYS A 38 15.19 -12.83 10.63
N ILE A 39 13.94 -13.29 10.69
CA ILE A 39 13.55 -14.48 11.45
C ILE A 39 13.94 -15.77 10.71
N LYS A 40 13.80 -15.83 9.39
CA LYS A 40 14.06 -17.06 8.64
C LYS A 40 15.53 -17.26 8.32
N PHE A 41 16.27 -16.18 8.07
CA PHE A 41 17.66 -16.32 7.65
C PHE A 41 18.65 -16.28 8.81
N HIS A 42 18.30 -15.78 10.02
CA HIS A 42 19.15 -15.72 11.24
C HIS A 42 20.61 -15.28 11.00
N THR A 43 20.92 -14.72 9.84
CA THR A 43 22.23 -14.30 9.41
C THR A 43 22.14 -12.80 9.38
N ALA A 44 22.90 -12.20 10.30
CA ALA A 44 23.40 -10.86 10.09
C ALA A 44 23.86 -10.74 8.63
N LEU A 45 23.66 -9.57 8.04
CA LEU A 45 24.34 -9.19 6.82
C LEU A 45 25.85 -9.41 7.02
N THR A 46 26.34 -10.58 6.66
CA THR A 46 27.76 -10.89 6.48
C THR A 46 27.96 -11.07 5.00
N SER A 47 28.27 -9.95 4.35
CA SER A 47 29.47 -9.69 3.56
C SER A 47 29.29 -8.36 2.84
#